data_AF-A0A7G8PLK7-F1
#
_entry.id   AF-A0A7G8PLK7-F1
#
_cell.length_a   1.000
_cell.length_b   1.000
_cell.length_c   1.000
_cell.angle_alpha   90.00
_cell.angle_beta   90.00
_cell.angle_gamma   90.00
#
_symmetry.space_group_name_H-M   'P 1'
#
loop_
_entity.id
_entity.type
_entity.pdbx_description
1 polymer ?
#
loop_
_entity_poly.entity_id
_entity_poly.type
_entity_poly.pdbx_seq_one_letter_code
_entity_poly.pdbx_strand_id
1 'polypeptide(L)'
;MPLSRQRLVAAVLTLLAGAGITAPPAMAADTPDQVALATLDEIVRGDYPAAAAEFNPTMQKLLPAKALQESWDIYQKTFGVFQSHGDPEAIPRDNLTIVNVPLQMAQRPGQFRLAVQPDGTISSLKFLKEGVPVP
;
A
#
# COMPACT_ATOMS: atom_id res chain seq x y z
N MET A 1 -3.75 -24.08 46.70
CA MET A 1 -2.55 -24.94 46.84
C MET A 1 -2.83 -26.02 47.89
N PRO A 2 -2.13 -27.16 47.88
CA PRO A 2 -1.14 -27.64 46.90
C PRO A 2 -1.88 -28.29 45.70
N LEU A 3 -1.47 -29.33 44.96
CA LEU A 3 -0.22 -30.12 44.87
C LEU A 3 0.01 -30.56 43.40
N SER A 4 1.24 -30.48 42.90
CA SER A 4 1.65 -30.99 41.58
C SER A 4 1.67 -32.52 41.50
N ARG A 5 1.54 -33.10 40.30
CA ARG A 5 1.89 -34.52 40.05
C ARG A 5 2.97 -34.65 38.96
N GLN A 6 4.11 -35.16 39.43
CA GLN A 6 5.10 -36.05 38.81
C GLN A 6 5.02 -36.26 37.28
N ARG A 7 6.06 -35.90 36.51
CA ARG A 7 7.41 -36.51 36.40
C ARG A 7 7.45 -37.86 35.67
N LEU A 8 8.04 -37.81 34.45
CA LEU A 8 8.87 -38.82 33.78
C LEU A 8 8.28 -40.22 33.44
N VAL A 9 8.10 -40.47 32.14
CA VAL A 9 8.45 -41.76 31.51
C VAL A 9 9.19 -41.51 30.18
N ALA A 10 10.10 -42.42 29.86
CA ALA A 10 11.16 -42.37 28.88
C ALA A 10 10.81 -42.14 27.40
N ALA A 11 11.85 -41.70 26.70
CA ALA A 11 12.00 -41.56 25.26
C ALA A 11 11.70 -42.83 24.44
N VAL A 12 11.28 -42.62 23.18
CA VAL A 12 11.68 -43.44 22.03
C VAL A 12 12.20 -42.51 20.94
N LEU A 13 13.46 -42.68 20.56
CA LEU A 13 14.06 -42.05 19.39
C LEU A 13 13.62 -42.80 18.13
N THR A 14 12.94 -42.11 17.22
CA THR A 14 12.75 -42.59 15.84
C THR A 14 13.30 -41.52 14.90
N LEU A 15 14.55 -41.68 14.46
CA LEU A 15 15.10 -40.86 13.38
C LEU A 15 14.37 -41.22 12.07
N LEU A 16 13.56 -40.29 11.58
CA LEU A 16 13.22 -40.21 10.17
C LEU A 16 13.77 -38.90 9.63
N ALA A 17 14.90 -39.00 8.93
CA ALA A 17 15.52 -37.88 8.23
C ALA A 17 14.69 -37.50 7.00
N GLY A 18 13.53 -36.91 7.23
CA GLY A 18 12.77 -36.20 6.21
C GLY A 18 13.44 -34.86 5.94
N ALA A 19 14.19 -34.76 4.83
CA ALA A 19 14.65 -33.49 4.30
C ALA A 19 13.45 -32.70 3.77
N GLY A 20 12.66 -32.14 4.68
CA GLY A 20 11.57 -31.23 4.35
C GLY A 20 12.14 -29.99 3.72
N ILE A 21 11.93 -29.85 2.41
CA ILE A 21 12.23 -28.61 1.68
C ILE A 21 11.35 -27.53 2.27
N THR A 22 11.89 -26.76 3.23
CA THR A 22 11.30 -25.49 3.63
C THR A 22 11.47 -24.54 2.45
N ALA A 23 10.50 -24.55 1.54
CA ALA A 23 10.35 -23.47 0.60
C ALA A 23 10.36 -22.16 1.40
N PRO A 24 11.17 -21.16 1.01
CA PRO A 24 11.11 -19.87 1.67
C PRO A 24 9.66 -19.37 1.62
N PRO A 25 9.17 -18.68 2.66
CA PRO A 25 7.85 -18.08 2.58
C PRO A 25 7.83 -17.19 1.34
N ALA A 26 6.96 -17.50 0.39
CA ALA A 26 6.69 -16.59 -0.71
C ALA A 26 6.26 -15.28 -0.07
N MET A 27 7.05 -14.21 -0.27
CA MET A 27 6.68 -12.88 0.18
C MET A 27 5.32 -12.60 -0.47
N ALA A 28 4.28 -12.48 0.35
CA ALA A 28 2.97 -12.10 -0.15
C ALA A 28 3.12 -10.72 -0.78
N ALA A 29 2.64 -10.56 -2.02
CA ALA A 29 2.57 -9.26 -2.65
C ALA A 29 1.63 -8.36 -1.82
N ASP A 30 1.99 -7.09 -1.69
CA ASP A 30 1.18 -6.11 -0.97
C ASP A 30 -0.22 -5.99 -1.61
N THR A 31 -1.22 -5.80 -0.76
CA THR A 31 -2.59 -5.55 -1.24
C THR A 31 -2.68 -4.19 -1.94
N PRO A 32 -3.66 -3.97 -2.84
CA PRO A 32 -3.85 -2.66 -3.45
C PRO A 32 -3.99 -1.51 -2.44
N ASP A 33 -4.62 -1.78 -1.29
CA ASP A 33 -4.75 -0.82 -0.19
C ASP A 33 -3.39 -0.50 0.47
N GLN A 34 -2.54 -1.51 0.67
CA GLN A 34 -1.19 -1.33 1.20
C GLN A 34 -0.32 -0.51 0.24
N VAL A 35 -0.37 -0.82 -1.06
CA VAL A 35 0.30 -0.02 -2.11
C VAL A 35 -0.19 1.44 -2.08
N ALA A 36 -1.50 1.67 -1.99
CA ALA A 36 -2.06 3.02 -1.95
C ALA A 36 -1.65 3.82 -0.71
N LEU A 37 -1.65 3.21 0.47
CA LEU A 37 -1.22 3.89 1.69
C LEU A 37 0.29 4.14 1.72
N ALA A 38 1.11 3.16 1.30
CA ALA A 38 2.56 3.33 1.21
C ALA A 38 2.93 4.49 0.27
N THR A 39 2.39 4.52 -0.96
CA THR A 39 2.66 5.62 -1.90
C THR A 39 2.17 6.98 -1.37
N LEU A 40 1.06 7.02 -0.63
CA LEU A 40 0.57 8.26 0.00
C LEU A 40 1.54 8.73 1.11
N ASP A 41 1.98 7.84 2.00
CA ASP A 41 2.94 8.14 3.06
C ASP A 41 4.27 8.66 2.49
N GLU A 42 4.71 8.11 1.36
CA GLU A 42 5.89 8.55 0.62
C GLU A 42 5.76 9.96 0.06
N ILE A 43 4.60 10.28 -0.53
CA ILE A 43 4.27 11.63 -0.99
C ILE A 43 4.19 12.62 0.18
N VAL A 44 3.59 12.22 1.31
CA VAL A 44 3.44 13.05 2.51
C VAL A 44 4.80 13.31 3.18
N ARG A 45 5.70 12.32 3.25
CA ARG A 45 7.07 12.47 3.78
C ARG A 45 8.05 13.11 2.79
N GLY A 46 7.61 13.43 1.57
CA GLY A 46 8.41 14.08 0.53
C GLY A 46 9.38 13.16 -0.23
N ASP A 47 9.24 11.84 -0.11
CA ASP A 47 10.05 10.84 -0.81
C ASP A 47 9.41 10.44 -2.14
N TYR A 48 9.30 11.44 -3.02
CA TYR A 48 8.76 11.25 -4.37
C TYR A 48 9.56 10.25 -5.24
N PRO A 49 10.88 10.05 -5.08
CA PRO A 49 11.60 8.98 -5.76
C PRO A 49 11.11 7.59 -5.37
N ALA A 50 10.80 7.34 -4.09
CA ALA A 50 10.22 6.07 -3.66
C ALA A 50 8.80 5.88 -4.21
N ALA A 51 7.93 6.89 -4.04
CA ALA A 51 6.56 6.86 -4.57
C ALA A 51 6.50 6.61 -6.10
N ALA A 52 7.47 7.13 -6.85
CA ALA A 52 7.55 6.94 -8.30
C ALA A 52 8.24 5.63 -8.72
N ALA A 53 8.88 4.88 -7.81
CA ALA A 53 9.45 3.57 -8.11
C ALA A 53 8.35 2.53 -8.38
N GLU A 54 7.24 2.60 -7.63
CA GLU A 54 6.05 1.75 -7.78
C GLU A 54 5.25 2.03 -9.07
N PHE A 55 5.56 3.10 -9.80
CA PHE A 55 4.88 3.43 -11.05
C PHE A 55 5.33 2.48 -12.17
N ASN A 56 4.39 2.07 -13.02
CA ASN A 56 4.72 1.29 -14.20
C ASN A 56 5.55 2.11 -15.22
N PRO A 57 6.26 1.49 -16.18
CA PRO A 57 7.19 2.20 -17.08
C PRO A 57 6.56 3.25 -17.99
N THR A 58 5.24 3.25 -18.17
CA THR A 58 4.51 4.31 -18.88
C THR A 58 4.25 5.48 -17.94
N MET A 59 3.81 5.20 -16.72
CA MET A 59 3.52 6.20 -15.72
C MET A 59 4.78 6.91 -15.21
N GLN A 60 5.92 6.23 -15.06
CA GLN A 60 7.21 6.85 -14.74
C GLN A 60 7.63 7.94 -15.76
N LYS A 61 7.24 7.79 -17.04
CA LYS A 61 7.53 8.77 -18.10
C LYS A 61 6.58 9.97 -18.08
N LEU A 62 5.31 9.74 -17.69
CA LEU A 62 4.26 10.77 -17.68
C LEU A 62 4.22 11.55 -16.36
N LEU A 63 4.56 10.91 -15.25
CA LEU A 63 4.56 11.45 -13.90
C LEU A 63 5.86 11.06 -13.17
N PRO A 64 7.04 11.53 -13.61
CA PRO A 64 8.28 11.33 -12.87
C PRO A 64 8.20 12.03 -11.49
N ALA A 65 9.05 11.63 -10.54
CA ALA A 65 9.05 12.12 -9.16
C ALA A 65 8.92 13.66 -9.01
N LYS A 66 9.59 14.45 -9.86
CA LYS A 66 9.48 15.92 -9.88
C LYS A 66 8.08 16.41 -10.26
N ALA A 67 7.43 15.78 -11.23
CA ALA A 67 6.06 16.13 -11.64
C ALA A 67 5.02 15.65 -10.59
N LEU A 68 5.30 14.54 -9.90
CA LEU A 68 4.51 14.08 -8.75
C LEU A 68 4.56 15.11 -7.62
N GLN A 69 5.76 15.59 -7.25
CA GLN A 69 5.96 16.68 -6.29
C GLN A 69 5.18 17.93 -6.69
N GLU A 70 5.37 18.43 -7.91
CA GLU A 70 4.69 19.64 -8.39
C GLU A 70 3.15 19.50 -8.34
N SER A 71 2.63 18.30 -8.64
CA SER A 71 1.20 18.00 -8.55
C SER A 71 0.69 18.05 -7.10
N TRP A 72 1.46 17.53 -6.15
CA TRP A 72 1.13 17.56 -4.72
C TRP A 72 1.21 18.98 -4.15
N ASP A 73 2.23 19.76 -4.51
CA ASP A 73 2.38 21.16 -4.13
C ASP A 73 1.21 22.03 -4.65
N ILE A 74 0.76 21.80 -5.90
CA ILE A 74 -0.41 22.48 -6.48
C ILE A 74 -1.69 22.08 -5.74
N TYR A 75 -1.84 20.81 -5.39
CA TYR A 75 -2.99 20.32 -4.63
C TYR A 75 -3.03 20.94 -3.23
N GLN A 76 -1.93 20.93 -2.48
CA GLN A 76 -1.87 21.54 -1.14
C GLN A 76 -2.13 23.06 -1.15
N LYS A 77 -1.73 23.79 -2.18
CA LYS A 77 -2.07 25.23 -2.34
C LYS A 77 -3.58 25.49 -2.43
N THR A 78 -4.36 24.49 -2.85
CA THR A 78 -5.81 24.60 -3.06
C THR A 78 -6.63 23.95 -1.95
N PHE A 79 -6.14 22.84 -1.39
CA PHE A 79 -6.83 22.05 -0.36
C PHE A 79 -6.31 22.27 1.06
N GLY A 80 -5.20 23.00 1.21
CA GLY A 80 -4.47 23.15 2.46
C GLY A 80 -3.44 22.04 2.68
N VAL A 81 -2.68 22.14 3.78
CA VAL A 81 -1.71 21.12 4.19
C VAL A 81 -2.42 19.81 4.56
N PHE A 82 -1.83 18.67 4.23
CA PHE A 82 -2.33 17.35 4.64
C PHE A 82 -2.36 17.20 6.16
N GLN A 83 -3.42 16.56 6.68
CA GLN A 83 -3.60 16.31 8.12
C GLN A 83 -3.69 14.81 8.43
N SER A 84 -4.52 14.09 7.69
CA SER A 84 -4.71 12.65 7.82
C SER A 84 -5.46 12.09 6.59
N HIS A 85 -5.60 10.78 6.53
CA HIS A 85 -6.46 10.10 5.56
C HIS A 85 -7.54 9.27 6.25
N GLY A 86 -8.60 8.91 5.51
CA GLY A 86 -9.57 7.88 5.90
C GLY A 86 -9.14 6.48 5.45
N ASP A 87 -10.00 5.49 5.68
CA ASP A 87 -9.75 4.12 5.21
C ASP A 87 -9.71 4.04 3.67
N PRO A 88 -8.83 3.20 3.08
CA PRO A 88 -8.81 2.95 1.66
C PRO A 88 -10.05 2.14 1.21
N GLU A 89 -10.56 2.44 0.03
CA GLU A 89 -11.62 1.70 -0.65
C GLU A 89 -11.05 1.11 -1.96
N ALA A 90 -10.72 -0.18 -1.94
CA ALA A 90 -10.38 -0.96 -3.13
C ALA A 90 -11.63 -1.32 -3.95
N ILE A 91 -11.61 -0.96 -5.23
CA ILE A 91 -12.69 -1.16 -6.18
C ILE A 91 -12.15 -1.94 -7.39
N PRO A 92 -12.43 -3.24 -7.51
CA PRO A 92 -12.02 -4.03 -8.66
C PRO A 92 -12.55 -3.49 -10.00
N ARG A 93 -11.73 -3.67 -11.03
CA ARG A 93 -12.02 -3.54 -12.47
C ARG A 93 -11.41 -4.74 -13.19
N ASP A 94 -11.80 -4.98 -14.43
CA ASP A 94 -11.46 -6.21 -15.18
C ASP A 94 -9.97 -6.59 -15.16
N ASN A 95 -9.07 -5.60 -15.20
CA ASN A 95 -7.62 -5.80 -15.27
C ASN A 95 -6.80 -4.96 -14.26
N LEU A 96 -7.44 -4.32 -13.27
CA LEU A 96 -6.76 -3.51 -12.24
C LEU A 96 -7.66 -3.30 -11.01
N THR A 97 -7.11 -2.84 -9.90
CA THR A 97 -7.88 -2.35 -8.75
C THR A 97 -7.71 -0.85 -8.63
N ILE A 98 -8.81 -0.09 -8.63
CA ILE A 98 -8.78 1.34 -8.32
C ILE A 98 -8.91 1.48 -6.80
N VAL A 99 -7.99 2.21 -6.17
CA VAL A 99 -8.05 2.49 -4.73
C VAL A 99 -8.34 3.97 -4.51
N ASN A 100 -9.38 4.24 -3.74
CA ASN A 100 -9.76 5.57 -3.27
C ASN A 100 -9.29 5.73 -1.82
N VAL A 101 -8.60 6.82 -1.51
CA VAL A 101 -8.23 7.18 -0.12
C VAL A 101 -8.75 8.59 0.18
N PRO A 102 -9.74 8.74 1.09
CA PRO A 102 -10.22 10.06 1.52
C PRO A 102 -9.09 10.85 2.19
N LEU A 103 -8.93 12.13 1.88
CA LEU A 103 -7.90 12.99 2.44
C LEU A 103 -8.50 14.13 3.27
N GLN A 104 -8.07 14.24 4.52
CA GLN A 104 -8.34 15.40 5.37
C GLN A 104 -7.20 16.42 5.19
N MET A 105 -7.56 17.57 4.63
CA MET A 105 -6.64 18.67 4.31
C MET A 105 -7.12 19.95 5.01
N ALA A 106 -6.19 20.84 5.35
CA ALA A 106 -6.44 21.96 6.26
C ALA A 106 -7.43 23.04 5.77
N GLN A 107 -7.89 23.03 4.52
CA GLN A 107 -8.92 23.94 4.00
C GLN A 107 -10.20 23.22 3.57
N ARG A 108 -10.11 22.01 3.01
CA ARG A 108 -11.26 21.20 2.57
C ARG A 108 -10.86 19.74 2.34
N PRO A 109 -11.77 18.77 2.53
CA PRO A 109 -11.48 17.38 2.18
C PRO A 109 -11.26 17.20 0.67
N GLY A 110 -10.55 16.13 0.33
CA GLY A 110 -10.38 15.68 -1.04
C GLY A 110 -10.08 14.18 -1.08
N GLN A 111 -9.44 13.72 -2.16
CA GLN A 111 -9.23 12.29 -2.39
C GLN A 111 -7.91 12.05 -3.12
N PHE A 112 -7.13 11.10 -2.61
CA PHE A 112 -6.07 10.42 -3.34
C PHE A 112 -6.69 9.22 -4.05
N ARG A 113 -6.34 9.03 -5.33
CA ARG A 113 -6.79 7.87 -6.09
C ARG A 113 -5.65 7.30 -6.89
N LEU A 114 -5.46 5.99 -6.85
CA LEU A 114 -4.55 5.29 -7.76
C LEU A 114 -5.18 4.03 -8.38
N ALA A 115 -4.48 3.44 -9.35
CA ALA A 115 -4.88 2.21 -10.03
C ALA A 115 -3.73 1.18 -10.03
N VAL A 116 -3.88 0.12 -9.23
CA VAL A 116 -2.90 -0.96 -9.04
C VAL A 116 -3.14 -2.06 -10.06
N GLN A 117 -2.11 -2.44 -10.81
CA GLN A 117 -2.13 -3.56 -11.75
C GLN A 117 -1.92 -4.91 -11.03
N PRO A 118 -2.21 -6.07 -11.66
CA PRO A 118 -2.03 -7.38 -11.04
C PRO A 118 -0.58 -7.74 -10.66
N ASP A 119 0.40 -6.99 -11.16
CA ASP A 119 1.82 -7.11 -10.81
C ASP A 119 2.25 -6.19 -9.65
N GLY A 120 1.30 -5.47 -9.03
CA GLY A 120 1.53 -4.49 -7.96
C GLY A 120 1.82 -3.07 -8.47
N THR A 121 2.20 -2.89 -9.74
CA THR A 121 2.63 -1.58 -10.24
C THR A 121 1.46 -0.62 -10.46
N ILE A 122 1.71 0.67 -10.22
CA ILE A 122 0.71 1.73 -10.33
C ILE A 122 0.64 2.22 -11.78
N SER A 123 -0.58 2.27 -12.33
CA SER A 123 -0.89 2.70 -13.70
C SER A 123 -1.56 4.06 -13.80
N SER A 124 -2.07 4.59 -12.68
CA SER A 124 -2.61 5.95 -12.57
C SER A 124 -2.51 6.44 -11.13
N LEU A 125 -2.30 7.74 -10.93
CA LEU A 125 -2.38 8.44 -9.65
C LEU A 125 -2.99 9.82 -9.87
N LYS A 126 -3.90 10.24 -8.99
CA LYS A 126 -4.61 11.52 -9.06
C LYS A 126 -4.89 12.08 -7.67
N PHE A 127 -4.67 13.39 -7.50
CA PHE A 127 -5.22 14.16 -6.40
C PHE A 127 -6.52 14.84 -6.88
N LEU A 128 -7.62 14.64 -6.16
CA LEU A 128 -8.97 14.97 -6.59
C LEU A 128 -9.73 15.73 -5.50
N LYS A 129 -10.76 16.47 -5.90
CA LYS A 129 -11.84 16.82 -4.97
C LYS A 129 -12.59 15.55 -4.55
N GLU A 130 -13.24 15.58 -3.41
CA GLU A 130 -14.13 14.50 -2.98
C GLU A 130 -15.29 14.27 -3.97
N GLY A 131 -15.81 13.03 -4.02
CA GLY A 131 -16.96 12.67 -4.84
C GLY A 131 -16.75 12.79 -6.35
N VAL A 132 -15.51 12.68 -6.86
CA VAL A 132 -15.28 12.48 -8.30
C VAL A 132 -15.65 11.03 -8.64
N PRO A 133 -16.52 10.77 -9.63
CA PRO A 133 -16.88 9.40 -10.02
C PRO A 133 -15.64 8.55 -10.35
N VAL A 134 -15.74 7.25 -10.07
CA VAL A 134 -14.72 6.27 -10.47
C VAL A 134 -14.96 5.92 -11.94
N PRO A 135 -13.93 5.94 -12.80
CA PRO A 135 -14.07 5.51 -14.20
C PRO A 135 -14.32 4.00 -14.33
#